data_AF-A0A6G3RYL2-F1
#
_entry.id   AF-A0A6G3RYL2-F1
#
_cell.length_a   1.000
_cell.length_b   1.000
_cell.length_c   1.000
_cell.angle_alpha   90.00
_cell.angle_beta   90.00
_cell.angle_gamma   90.00
#
_symmetry.space_group_name_H-M   'P 1'
#
loop_
_entity.id
_entity.type
_entity.pdbx_description
1 polymer ?
#
loop_
_entity_poly.entity_id
_entity_poly.type
_entity_poly.pdbx_seq_one_letter_code
_entity_poly.pdbx_strand_id
1 'polypeptide(L)'
;MKIDLTDTTASKVNKALVEGRRAIGTPAVGMVLTMVLVTDEENAYDAIRAAEEASREHPSRTLVVIRRTARSPRDRQGNRLDAEVRVGSDAGTGETVILRLYGEVGKHADSVVLPLLLPDAPVVVWWPADAPDEPSKDPLGALAARRITDLYADEDALDVLDRRAALYAPGDT
;
A
#
# COMPACT_ATOMS: atom_id res chain seq x y z
N MET A 1 -18.42 -1.52 5.08
CA MET A 1 -18.84 -1.32 3.68
C MET A 1 -17.66 -1.60 2.75
N LYS A 2 -17.92 -2.29 1.64
CA LYS A 2 -16.95 -2.56 0.56
C LYS A 2 -17.45 -2.01 -0.78
N ILE A 3 -16.56 -1.40 -1.56
CA ILE A 3 -16.82 -0.86 -2.89
C ILE A 3 -15.73 -1.37 -3.85
N ASP A 4 -16.12 -2.16 -4.84
CA ASP A 4 -15.20 -2.67 -5.88
C ASP A 4 -15.21 -1.74 -7.11
N LEU A 5 -14.02 -1.45 -7.63
CA LEU A 5 -13.78 -0.59 -8.78
C LEU A 5 -12.88 -1.33 -9.77
N THR A 6 -13.43 -1.65 -10.94
CA THR A 6 -12.68 -2.29 -12.02
C THR A 6 -12.26 -1.24 -13.06
N ASP A 7 -11.05 -1.35 -13.58
CA ASP A 7 -10.51 -0.46 -14.62
C ASP A 7 -10.74 1.03 -14.29
N THR A 8 -10.10 1.43 -13.19
CA THR A 8 -10.38 2.68 -12.49
C THR A 8 -9.20 3.65 -12.50
N THR A 9 -9.39 4.80 -11.88
CA THR A 9 -8.36 5.84 -11.69
C THR A 9 -8.25 6.19 -10.22
N ALA A 10 -7.09 6.72 -9.79
CA ALA A 10 -6.91 7.18 -8.42
C ALA A 10 -7.98 8.22 -8.00
N SER A 11 -8.43 9.07 -8.93
CA SER A 11 -9.51 10.03 -8.67
C SER A 11 -10.86 9.36 -8.37
N LYS A 12 -11.21 8.29 -9.09
CA LYS A 12 -12.43 7.50 -8.82
C LYS A 12 -12.32 6.73 -7.50
N VAL A 13 -11.14 6.22 -7.16
CA VAL A 13 -10.87 5.59 -5.86
C VAL A 13 -11.05 6.60 -4.72
N ASN A 14 -10.48 7.80 -4.85
CA ASN A 14 -10.66 8.85 -3.85
C ASN A 14 -12.14 9.25 -3.69
N LYS A 15 -12.88 9.33 -4.80
CA LYS A 15 -14.33 9.58 -4.77
C LYS A 15 -15.07 8.48 -3.99
N ALA A 16 -14.78 7.21 -4.26
CA ALA A 16 -15.39 6.09 -3.55
C ALA A 16 -15.06 6.09 -2.04
N LEU A 17 -13.85 6.48 -1.65
CA LEU A 17 -13.48 6.69 -0.24
C LEU A 17 -14.36 7.76 0.43
N VAL A 18 -14.52 8.92 -0.23
CA VAL A 18 -15.36 10.01 0.28
C VAL A 18 -16.83 9.58 0.40
N GLU A 19 -17.35 8.84 -0.59
CA GLU A 19 -18.71 8.30 -0.56
C GLU A 19 -18.90 7.27 0.55
N GLY A 20 -17.95 6.34 0.73
CA GLY A 20 -17.99 5.33 1.80
C GLY A 20 -18.00 5.96 3.20
N ARG A 21 -17.17 6.98 3.44
CA ARG A 21 -17.17 7.75 4.70
C ARG A 21 -18.53 8.38 4.99
N ARG A 22 -19.10 9.05 3.98
CA ARG A 22 -20.42 9.72 4.11
C ARG A 22 -21.51 8.72 4.44
N ALA A 23 -21.49 7.54 3.82
CA ALA A 23 -22.49 6.51 4.05
C ALA A 23 -22.46 5.92 5.47
N ILE A 24 -21.29 5.86 6.10
CA ILE A 24 -21.12 5.33 7.47
C ILE A 24 -21.30 6.43 8.53
N GLY A 25 -21.28 7.71 8.13
CA GLY A 25 -21.42 8.84 9.04
C GLY A 25 -20.19 9.10 9.90
N THR A 26 -19.06 8.47 9.58
CA THR A 26 -17.80 8.64 10.30
C THR A 26 -16.90 9.61 9.52
N PRO A 27 -16.48 10.74 10.12
CA PRO A 27 -15.47 11.58 9.50
C PRO A 27 -14.09 10.90 9.63
N ALA A 28 -13.18 11.28 8.75
CA ALA A 28 -11.78 10.82 8.72
C ALA A 28 -10.92 11.34 9.89
N VAL A 29 -11.52 11.54 11.05
CA VAL A 29 -10.92 12.25 12.19
C VAL A 29 -10.21 11.23 13.06
N GLY A 30 -8.94 11.50 13.39
CA GLY A 30 -8.14 10.70 14.31
C GLY A 30 -7.19 9.69 13.66
N MET A 31 -7.04 9.69 12.33
CA MET A 31 -5.98 8.90 11.70
C MET A 31 -4.61 9.51 11.97
N VAL A 32 -3.66 8.68 12.37
CA VAL A 32 -2.30 9.12 12.78
C VAL A 32 -1.24 8.88 11.71
N LEU A 33 -1.53 8.06 10.69
CA LEU A 33 -0.64 7.80 9.56
C LEU A 33 -1.37 7.27 8.33
N THR A 34 -0.68 7.32 7.19
CA THR A 34 -1.01 6.49 6.01
C THR A 34 0.02 5.35 5.91
N MET A 35 -0.43 4.11 5.99
CA MET A 35 0.39 2.91 5.75
C MET A 35 0.28 2.52 4.29
N VAL A 36 1.39 2.52 3.56
CA VAL A 36 1.48 2.05 2.17
C VAL A 36 2.14 0.67 2.21
N LEU A 37 1.34 -0.37 2.04
CA LEU A 37 1.80 -1.75 2.04
C LEU A 37 2.07 -2.17 0.60
N VAL A 38 3.31 -2.54 0.26
CA VAL A 38 3.70 -2.90 -1.11
C VAL A 38 4.02 -4.39 -1.18
N THR A 39 3.26 -5.13 -1.99
CA THR A 39 3.36 -6.59 -2.01
C THR A 39 2.86 -7.19 -3.34
N ASP A 40 2.88 -8.50 -3.45
CA ASP A 40 2.28 -9.27 -4.54
C ASP A 40 0.94 -9.91 -4.09
N GLU A 41 0.29 -10.70 -4.94
CA GLU A 41 -0.99 -11.31 -4.55
C GLU A 41 -0.81 -12.45 -3.55
N GLU A 42 0.36 -13.09 -3.51
CA GLU A 42 0.61 -14.28 -2.70
C GLU A 42 0.75 -13.91 -1.22
N ASN A 43 1.43 -12.80 -0.93
CA ASN A 43 1.65 -12.31 0.43
C ASN A 43 0.57 -11.31 0.91
N ALA A 44 -0.35 -10.88 0.02
CA ALA A 44 -1.30 -9.82 0.34
C ALA A 44 -2.20 -10.14 1.53
N TYR A 45 -2.66 -11.38 1.67
CA TYR A 45 -3.63 -11.75 2.71
C TYR A 45 -3.05 -11.53 4.10
N ASP A 46 -1.88 -12.09 4.39
CA ASP A 46 -1.24 -12.01 5.70
C ASP A 46 -0.81 -10.58 6.01
N ALA A 47 -0.27 -9.88 5.02
CA ALA A 47 0.16 -8.49 5.19
C ALA A 47 -1.03 -7.55 5.49
N ILE A 48 -2.17 -7.73 4.80
CA ILE A 48 -3.40 -6.96 5.08
C ILE A 48 -3.90 -7.25 6.50
N ARG A 49 -3.92 -8.53 6.91
CA ARG A 49 -4.34 -8.92 8.26
C ARG A 49 -3.47 -8.27 9.33
N ALA A 50 -2.15 -8.28 9.16
CA ALA A 50 -1.21 -7.62 10.07
C ALA A 50 -1.44 -6.11 10.14
N ALA A 51 -1.65 -5.45 8.99
CA ALA A 51 -1.95 -4.01 8.95
C ALA A 51 -3.30 -3.66 9.61
N GLU A 52 -4.34 -4.47 9.38
CA GLU A 52 -5.66 -4.32 10.02
C GLU A 52 -5.59 -4.53 11.55
N GLU A 53 -4.67 -5.38 12.02
CA GLU A 53 -4.43 -5.55 13.45
C GLU A 53 -3.70 -4.34 14.04
N ALA A 54 -2.62 -3.88 13.41
CA ALA A 54 -1.90 -2.68 13.84
C ALA A 54 -2.79 -1.43 13.83
N SER A 55 -3.75 -1.33 12.91
CA SER A 55 -4.66 -0.18 12.84
C SER A 55 -5.58 -0.07 14.06
N ARG A 56 -5.81 -1.17 14.81
CA ARG A 56 -6.65 -1.15 16.02
C ARG A 56 -6.05 -0.28 17.12
N GLU A 57 -4.74 -0.31 17.29
CA GLU A 57 -4.01 0.51 18.25
C GLU A 57 -3.70 1.90 17.68
N HIS A 58 -3.44 1.96 16.37
CA HIS A 58 -3.04 3.17 15.67
C HIS A 58 -3.93 3.40 14.45
N PRO A 59 -5.08 4.11 14.63
CA PRO A 59 -6.01 4.37 13.53
C PRO A 59 -5.29 4.98 12.33
N SER A 60 -5.39 4.33 11.18
CA SER A 60 -4.59 4.65 10.00
C SER A 60 -5.36 4.37 8.72
N ARG A 61 -4.93 5.02 7.64
CA ARG A 61 -5.34 4.66 6.29
C ARG A 61 -4.34 3.66 5.73
N THR A 62 -4.81 2.49 5.34
CA THR A 62 -3.98 1.47 4.69
C THR A 62 -4.20 1.50 3.18
N LEU A 63 -3.15 1.78 2.42
CA LEU A 63 -3.09 1.68 0.97
C LEU A 63 -2.26 0.46 0.60
N VAL A 64 -2.94 -0.61 0.19
CA VAL A 64 -2.30 -1.86 -0.23
C VAL A 64 -2.03 -1.77 -1.72
N VAL A 65 -0.76 -1.84 -2.11
CA VAL A 65 -0.27 -1.77 -3.49
C VAL A 65 0.15 -3.18 -3.89
N ILE A 66 -0.74 -3.88 -4.58
CA ILE A 66 -0.50 -5.23 -5.12
C ILE A 66 0.04 -5.09 -6.54
N ARG A 67 1.34 -5.35 -6.71
CA ARG A 67 2.00 -5.35 -8.02
C ARG A 67 1.73 -6.69 -8.71
N ARG A 68 0.94 -6.69 -9.79
CA ARG A 68 0.63 -7.91 -10.54
C ARG A 68 1.70 -8.17 -11.60
N THR A 69 2.52 -9.19 -11.36
CA THR A 69 3.43 -9.70 -12.40
C THR A 69 2.62 -10.40 -13.49
N ALA A 70 2.84 -10.01 -14.75
CA ALA A 70 2.14 -10.62 -15.88
C ALA A 70 2.59 -12.08 -16.05
N ARG A 71 1.70 -13.03 -15.74
CA ARG A 71 1.98 -14.48 -15.83
C ARG A 71 1.75 -15.04 -17.24
N SER A 72 1.09 -14.28 -18.12
CA SER A 72 0.91 -14.65 -19.54
C SER A 72 1.07 -13.44 -20.47
N PRO A 73 1.33 -13.65 -21.78
CA PRO A 73 1.35 -12.57 -22.77
C PRO A 73 0.02 -11.79 -22.86
N ARG A 74 -1.12 -12.41 -22.51
CA ARG A 74 -2.42 -11.74 -22.45
C ARG A 74 -2.52 -10.78 -21.26
N ASP A 75 -1.91 -11.14 -20.13
CA ASP A 75 -1.85 -10.27 -18.94
C ASP A 75 -0.95 -9.04 -19.15
N ARG A 76 -0.09 -9.05 -20.16
CA ARG A 76 0.74 -7.89 -20.55
C ARG A 76 -0.03 -6.80 -21.29
N GLN A 77 -1.25 -7.07 -21.77
CA GLN A 77 -1.96 -6.16 -22.69
C GLN A 77 -2.83 -5.10 -22.01
N GLY A 78 -2.92 -5.03 -20.68
CA GLY A 78 -3.77 -4.06 -19.99
C GLY A 78 -3.01 -3.25 -18.95
N ASN A 79 -2.68 -2.00 -19.27
CA ASN A 79 -2.37 -1.00 -18.25
C ASN A 79 -3.68 -0.69 -17.52
N ARG A 80 -3.84 -1.25 -16.32
CA ARG A 80 -5.10 -1.23 -15.60
C ARG A 80 -4.85 -1.08 -14.11
N LEU A 81 -5.77 -0.38 -13.46
CA LEU A 81 -5.88 -0.31 -12.01
C LEU A 81 -7.23 -0.88 -11.62
N ASP A 82 -7.24 -1.86 -10.73
CA ASP A 82 -8.44 -2.19 -9.96
C ASP A 82 -8.27 -1.72 -8.54
N ALA A 83 -9.38 -1.40 -7.89
CA ALA A 83 -9.37 -1.04 -6.50
C ALA A 83 -10.54 -1.66 -5.73
N GLU A 84 -10.29 -1.96 -4.48
CA GLU A 84 -11.31 -2.30 -3.49
C GLU A 84 -11.19 -1.32 -2.33
N VAL A 85 -12.26 -0.58 -2.07
CA VAL A 85 -12.33 0.37 -0.96
C VAL A 85 -13.14 -0.24 0.17
N ARG A 86 -12.53 -0.37 1.33
CA ARG A 86 -13.15 -0.84 2.57
C ARG A 86 -13.20 0.32 3.57
N VAL A 87 -14.37 0.51 4.18
CA VAL A 87 -14.60 1.54 5.21
C VAL A 87 -15.47 0.96 6.33
N GLY A 88 -15.27 1.44 7.56
CA GLY A 88 -16.02 1.01 8.74
C GLY A 88 -15.65 -0.43 9.12
N SER A 89 -16.64 -1.25 9.47
CA SER A 89 -16.44 -2.63 9.94
C SER A 89 -15.55 -3.49 9.03
N ASP A 90 -15.54 -3.21 7.73
CA ASP A 90 -14.78 -3.98 6.74
C ASP A 90 -13.31 -3.54 6.62
N ALA A 91 -12.92 -2.44 7.26
CA ALA A 91 -11.55 -1.91 7.30
C ALA A 91 -10.97 -1.84 8.72
N GLY A 92 -11.54 -2.61 9.65
CA GLY A 92 -11.17 -2.53 11.06
C GLY A 92 -11.56 -1.17 11.65
N THR A 93 -10.60 -0.48 12.25
CA THR A 93 -10.75 0.85 12.88
C THR A 93 -10.44 2.00 11.93
N GLY A 94 -10.09 1.73 10.67
CA GLY A 94 -9.63 2.73 9.71
C GLY A 94 -10.26 2.59 8.32
N GLU A 95 -9.46 2.88 7.30
CA GLU A 95 -9.81 2.73 5.88
C GLU A 95 -8.77 1.87 5.20
N THR A 96 -9.21 0.91 4.40
CA THR A 96 -8.30 0.06 3.63
C THR A 96 -8.65 0.19 2.16
N VAL A 97 -7.67 0.56 1.35
CA VAL A 97 -7.78 0.60 -0.11
C VAL A 97 -6.82 -0.44 -0.66
N ILE A 98 -7.35 -1.42 -1.37
CA ILE A 98 -6.53 -2.42 -2.05
C ILE A 98 -6.45 -2.05 -3.51
N LEU A 99 -5.25 -1.74 -3.99
CA LEU A 99 -4.94 -1.35 -5.35
C LEU A 99 -4.23 -2.51 -6.05
N ARG A 100 -4.81 -3.03 -7.12
CA ARG A 100 -4.16 -4.04 -7.97
C ARG A 100 -3.71 -3.36 -9.25
N LEU A 101 -2.40 -3.29 -9.45
CA LEU A 101 -1.79 -2.59 -10.57
C LEU A 101 -1.28 -3.60 -11.61
N TYR A 102 -1.70 -3.42 -12.85
CA TYR A 102 -1.36 -4.26 -13.98
C TYR A 102 -0.56 -3.47 -15.02
N GLY A 103 0.41 -4.13 -15.65
CA GLY A 103 1.22 -3.54 -16.71
C GLY A 103 2.08 -2.37 -16.22
N GLU A 104 2.20 -1.33 -17.05
CA GLU A 104 3.03 -0.14 -16.79
C GLU A 104 2.54 0.66 -15.58
N VAL A 105 1.27 0.54 -15.18
CA VAL A 105 0.75 1.23 -14.00
C VAL A 105 1.49 0.77 -12.74
N GLY A 106 1.91 -0.50 -12.68
CA GLY A 106 2.71 -1.02 -11.58
C GLY A 106 4.08 -0.36 -11.42
N LYS A 107 4.65 0.19 -12.50
CA LYS A 107 5.93 0.92 -12.48
C LYS A 107 5.80 2.36 -11.98
N HIS A 108 4.56 2.89 -11.94
CA HIS A 108 4.24 4.25 -11.53
C HIS A 108 3.22 4.25 -10.39
N ALA A 109 3.39 3.33 -9.44
CA ALA A 109 2.49 3.16 -8.30
C ALA A 109 2.41 4.42 -7.42
N ASP A 110 3.51 5.18 -7.31
CA ASP A 110 3.59 6.47 -6.64
C ASP A 110 2.56 7.47 -7.15
N SER A 111 2.36 7.53 -8.47
CA SER A 111 1.38 8.43 -9.09
C SER A 111 -0.07 8.05 -8.76
N VAL A 112 -0.34 6.78 -8.46
CA VAL A 112 -1.64 6.30 -8.00
C VAL A 112 -1.83 6.55 -6.50
N VAL A 113 -0.77 6.37 -5.71
CA VAL A 113 -0.79 6.48 -4.24
C VAL A 113 -0.84 7.93 -3.77
N LEU A 114 -0.06 8.83 -4.38
CA LEU A 114 0.07 10.24 -3.99
C LEU A 114 -1.28 10.95 -3.75
N PRO A 115 -2.28 10.91 -4.67
CA PRO A 115 -3.58 11.56 -4.44
C PRO A 115 -4.46 10.87 -3.39
N LEU A 116 -4.09 9.68 -2.91
CA LEU A 116 -4.81 8.91 -1.89
C LEU A 116 -4.20 9.06 -0.50
N LEU A 117 -3.08 9.76 -0.36
CA LEU A 117 -2.47 10.04 0.93
C LEU A 117 -3.33 10.98 1.77
N LEU A 118 -3.17 10.88 3.09
CA LEU A 118 -3.70 11.89 3.99
C LEU A 118 -2.78 13.11 3.97
N PRO A 119 -3.31 14.35 3.85
CA PRO A 119 -2.48 15.54 3.69
C PRO A 119 -1.62 15.86 4.93
N ASP A 120 -2.12 15.57 6.13
CA ASP A 120 -1.50 15.99 7.39
C ASP A 120 -0.93 14.82 8.22
N ALA A 121 -0.94 13.60 7.68
CA ALA A 121 -0.46 12.42 8.39
C ALA A 121 0.83 11.87 7.75
N PRO A 122 1.82 11.44 8.55
CA PRO A 122 3.04 10.84 8.01
C PRO A 122 2.73 9.59 7.18
N VAL A 123 3.54 9.38 6.15
CA VAL A 123 3.48 8.19 5.30
C VAL A 123 4.51 7.19 5.80
N VAL A 124 4.06 5.97 6.03
CA VAL A 124 4.90 4.81 6.31
C VAL A 124 4.75 3.85 5.14
N VAL A 125 5.85 3.42 4.53
CA VAL A 125 5.82 2.38 3.50
C VAL A 125 6.38 1.10 4.10
N TRP A 126 5.72 -0.02 3.84
CA TRP A 126 6.12 -1.34 4.32
C TRP A 126 6.16 -2.36 3.19
N TRP A 127 7.30 -3.06 3.10
CA TRP A 127 7.51 -4.21 2.22
C TRP A 127 7.61 -5.49 3.06
N PRO A 128 6.55 -6.30 3.17
CA PRO A 128 6.60 -7.60 3.86
C PRO A 128 7.47 -8.64 3.13
N ALA A 129 7.70 -8.43 1.84
CA ALA A 129 8.57 -9.23 0.98
C ALA A 129 9.04 -8.36 -0.20
N ASP A 130 10.07 -8.81 -0.92
CA ASP A 130 10.58 -8.18 -2.15
C ASP A 130 10.87 -6.67 -2.00
N ALA A 131 11.43 -6.28 -0.86
CA ALA A 131 11.82 -4.90 -0.65
C ALA A 131 12.96 -4.51 -1.62
N PRO A 132 12.95 -3.27 -2.15
CA PRO A 132 14.07 -2.77 -2.94
C PRO A 132 15.36 -2.69 -2.09
N ASP A 133 16.52 -2.88 -2.72
CA ASP A 133 17.82 -2.76 -2.03
C ASP A 133 18.04 -1.36 -1.42
N GLU A 134 17.49 -0.32 -2.04
CA GLU A 134 17.56 1.07 -1.57
C GLU A 134 16.14 1.66 -1.45
N PRO A 135 15.42 1.40 -0.34
CA PRO A 135 14.04 1.84 -0.16
C PRO A 135 13.85 3.35 -0.31
N SER A 136 14.84 4.16 0.06
CA SER A 136 14.77 5.61 -0.08
C SER A 136 14.72 6.11 -1.53
N LYS A 137 15.16 5.30 -2.50
CA LYS A 137 15.10 5.62 -3.94
C LYS A 137 13.91 4.98 -4.67
N ASP A 138 13.17 4.06 -4.06
CA ASP A 138 11.92 3.56 -4.64
C ASP A 138 10.89 4.71 -4.70
N PRO A 139 10.14 4.86 -5.80
CA PRO A 139 9.17 5.94 -5.95
C PRO A 139 8.12 6.03 -4.82
N LEU A 140 7.70 4.90 -4.23
CA LEU A 140 6.82 4.88 -3.07
C LEU A 140 7.60 5.19 -1.80
N GLY A 141 8.81 4.65 -1.65
CA GLY A 141 9.68 4.93 -0.51
C GLY A 141 10.04 6.42 -0.36
N ALA A 142 10.22 7.12 -1.48
CA ALA A 142 10.47 8.57 -1.50
C ALA A 142 9.30 9.40 -0.93
N LEU A 143 8.08 8.85 -0.90
CA LEU A 143 6.92 9.49 -0.27
C LEU A 143 6.90 9.32 1.26
N ALA A 144 7.67 8.37 1.79
CA ALA A 144 7.60 7.94 3.18
C ALA A 144 8.60 8.65 4.11
N ALA A 145 8.11 8.96 5.31
CA ALA A 145 8.96 9.34 6.44
C ALA A 145 9.59 8.10 7.11
N ARG A 146 8.91 6.94 7.02
CA ARG A 146 9.40 5.66 7.53
C ARG A 146 9.23 4.57 6.47
N ARG A 147 10.28 3.79 6.26
CA ARG A 147 10.35 2.68 5.31
C ARG A 147 10.70 1.42 6.09
N ILE A 148 9.76 0.48 6.15
CA ILE A 148 9.86 -0.76 6.89
C ILE A 148 10.08 -1.88 5.89
N THR A 149 11.10 -2.68 6.10
CA THR A 149 11.42 -3.82 5.25
C THR A 149 11.53 -5.08 6.10
N ASP A 150 10.83 -6.14 5.71
CA ASP A 150 10.96 -7.42 6.39
C ASP A 150 12.12 -8.22 5.77
N LEU A 151 12.67 -9.15 6.54
CA LEU A 151 13.68 -10.12 6.09
C LEU A 151 13.17 -11.56 6.16
N TYR A 152 11.93 -11.76 6.63
CA TYR A 152 11.40 -13.09 6.91
C TYR A 152 11.21 -13.94 5.65
N ALA A 153 10.87 -13.29 4.52
CA ALA A 153 10.66 -13.95 3.25
C ALA A 153 11.94 -14.11 2.41
N ASP A 154 13.06 -13.53 2.84
CA ASP A 154 14.33 -13.58 2.11
C ASP A 154 15.07 -14.91 2.33
N GLU A 155 15.58 -15.52 1.26
CA GLU A 155 16.33 -16.78 1.33
C GLU A 155 17.65 -16.64 2.11
N ASP A 156 18.34 -15.50 1.97
CA ASP A 156 19.58 -15.16 2.68
C ASP A 156 19.45 -13.81 3.39
N ALA A 157 18.81 -13.83 4.55
CA ALA A 157 18.52 -12.63 5.34
C ALA A 157 19.78 -11.85 5.76
N LEU A 158 20.93 -12.52 5.94
CA LEU A 158 22.16 -11.84 6.37
C LEU A 158 22.77 -11.04 5.23
N ASP A 159 22.85 -11.63 4.04
CA ASP A 159 23.33 -10.94 2.84
C ASP A 159 22.42 -9.76 2.44
N VAL A 160 21.10 -9.92 2.56
CA VAL A 160 20.14 -8.82 2.36
C VAL A 160 20.33 -7.72 3.40
N LEU A 161 20.53 -8.07 4.68
CA LEU A 161 20.77 -7.09 5.74
C LEU A 161 22.07 -6.30 5.49
N ASP A 162 23.16 -6.96 5.09
CA ASP A 162 24.43 -6.31 4.76
C ASP A 162 24.27 -5.32 3.60
N ARG A 163 23.53 -5.70 2.54
CA ARG A 163 23.20 -4.79 1.43
C ARG A 163 22.39 -3.57 1.90
N ARG A 164 21.33 -3.78 2.68
CA ARG A 164 20.48 -2.70 3.21
C ARG A 164 21.27 -1.78 4.14
N ALA A 165 22.17 -2.32 4.96
CA ALA A 165 23.03 -1.53 5.83
C ALA A 165 23.98 -0.62 5.03
N ALA A 166 24.50 -1.10 3.89
CA ALA A 166 25.37 -0.31 3.02
C ALA A 166 24.63 0.84 2.29
N LEU A 167 23.31 0.70 2.10
CA LEU A 167 22.46 1.65 1.36
C LEU A 167 21.49 2.42 2.28
N TYR A 168 21.71 2.35 3.59
CA TYR A 168 20.83 2.93 4.60
C TYR A 168 20.62 4.44 4.42
N ALA A 169 19.37 4.86 4.49
CA ALA A 169 18.98 6.25 4.66
C ALA A 169 18.15 6.46 5.94
N PRO A 170 18.23 7.64 6.59
CA PRO A 170 17.36 7.98 7.71
C PRO A 170 15.88 7.75 7.39
N GLY A 171 15.21 6.98 8.24
CA GLY A 171 13.83 6.53 8.02
C GLY A 171 13.71 5.06 7.58
N ASP A 172 14.81 4.38 7.23
CA ASP A 172 14.83 2.93 6.93
C ASP A 172 14.89 2.09 8.22
N THR A 173 14.21 0.94 8.23
CA THR A 173 14.27 -0.09 9.28
C THR A 173 13.88 -1.45 8.76
#